data_AF-A0A392MLM0-F1
#
_entry.id   AF-A0A392MLM0-F1
#
_cell.length_a   1.000
_cell.length_b   1.000
_cell.length_c   1.000
_cell.angle_alpha   90.00
_cell.angle_beta   90.00
_cell.angle_gamma   90.00
#
_symmetry.space_group_name_H-M   'P 1'
#
loop_
_entity.id
_entity.type
_entity.pdbx_description
1 polymer ?
#
loop_
_entity_poly.entity_id
_entity_poly.type
_entity_poly.pdbx_seq_one_letter_code
_entity_poly.pdbx_strand_id
1 'polypeptide(L)' 'GWIIIRDTVPLIESARALTTRLKWDARVIEIESDSDQRLLICQKPFFKRQAN' A
#
# COMPACT_ATOMS: atom_id res chain seq x y z
N GLY A 1 7.80 -8.21 1.80
CA GLY A 1 8.58 -6.97 1.93
C GLY A 1 7.62 -5.82 2.16
N TRP A 2 8.08 -4.72 2.76
CA TRP A 2 7.23 -3.56 3.01
C TRP A 2 7.34 -2.55 1.87
N ILE A 3 6.22 -1.92 1.51
CA ILE A 3 6.17 -0.78 0.59
C ILE A 3 5.38 0.32 1.30
N ILE A 4 5.88 1.55 1.24
CA ILE A 4 5.26 2.73 1.85
C ILE A 4 5.11 3.78 0.75
N ILE A 5 3.90 4.25 0.52
CA ILE A 5 3.57 5.25 -0.50
C ILE A 5 2.91 6.44 0.21
N ARG A 6 3.39 7.65 -0.06
CA ARG A 6 2.76 8.91 0.35
C ARG A 6 2.26 9.62 -0.89
N ASP A 7 0.97 9.86 -0.98
CA ASP A 7 0.38 10.55 -2.12
C ASP A 7 -0.98 11.15 -1.75
N THR A 8 -1.60 11.83 -2.70
CA THR A 8 -2.95 12.36 -2.62
C THR A 8 -3.99 11.26 -2.39
N VAL A 9 -5.09 11.59 -1.73
CA VAL A 9 -6.17 10.65 -1.42
C VAL A 9 -6.63 9.84 -2.65
N PRO A 10 -6.90 10.43 -3.83
CA PRO A 10 -7.37 9.66 -4.99
C PRO A 10 -6.35 8.61 -5.49
N LEU A 11 -5.06 8.95 -5.43
CA LEU A 11 -3.99 8.04 -5.85
C LEU A 11 -3.77 6.92 -4.82
N ILE A 12 -3.86 7.25 -3.52
CA ILE A 12 -3.79 6.26 -2.44
C ILE A 12 -4.94 5.26 -2.52
N GLU A 13 -6.17 5.71 -2.77
CA GLU A 13 -7.33 4.82 -2.94
C GLU A 13 -7.18 3.92 -4.17
N SER A 14 -6.65 4.46 -5.27
CA SER A 14 -6.34 3.68 -6.48
C SER A 14 -5.27 2.61 -6.21
N ALA A 15 -4.17 2.99 -5.53
CA ALA A 15 -3.11 2.07 -5.17
C ALA A 15 -3.59 0.99 -4.17
N ARG A 16 -4.48 1.35 -3.24
CA ARG A 16 -5.11 0.40 -2.30
C ARG A 16 -5.92 -0.65 -3.07
N ALA A 17 -6.75 -0.23 -4.01
CA ALA A 17 -7.55 -1.15 -4.83
C ALA A 17 -6.66 -2.14 -5.62
N LEU A 18 -5.55 -1.66 -6.20
CA LEU A 18 -4.58 -2.52 -6.87
C LEU A 18 -3.89 -3.49 -5.89
N THR A 19 -3.52 -3.01 -4.70
CA THR A 19 -2.86 -3.80 -3.66
C THR A 19 -3.75 -4.95 -3.17
N THR A 20 -5.06 -4.69 -2.98
CA THR A 20 -6.04 -5.73 -2.64
C THR A 20 -6.16 -6.80 -3.72
N ARG A 21 -6.15 -6.42 -5.01
CA ARG A 21 -6.16 -7.39 -6.14
C ARG A 21 -4.93 -8.29 -6.15
N LEU A 22 -3.79 -7.77 -5.68
CA LEU A 22 -2.54 -8.52 -5.52
C LEU A 22 -2.51 -9.39 -4.25
N LYS A 23 -3.55 -9.34 -3.40
CA LYS A 23 -3.65 -10.05 -2.11
C LYS A 23 -2.54 -9.69 -1.13
N TRP A 24 -2.09 -8.43 -1.14
CA TRP A 24 -1.14 -7.92 -0.15
C TRP A 24 -1.93 -7.34 1.03
N ASP A 25 -1.37 -7.39 2.25
CA ASP A 25 -1.93 -6.60 3.35
C ASP A 25 -1.72 -5.11 3.03
N ALA A 26 -2.72 -4.28 3.30
CA ALA A 26 -2.72 -2.87 2.92
C ALA A 26 -3.42 -2.03 4.00
N ARG A 27 -2.77 -0.97 4.46
CA ARG A 27 -3.29 -0.07 5.50
C ARG A 27 -3.10 1.37 5.09
N VAL A 28 -4.15 2.17 5.19
CA VAL A 28 -4.11 3.61 4.94
C VAL A 28 -4.02 4.34 6.27
N ILE A 29 -3.10 5.29 6.39
CA ILE A 29 -2.90 6.12 7.57
C ILE A 29 -3.11 7.58 7.16
N GLU A 30 -3.90 8.30 7.95
CA GLU A 30 -4.14 9.73 7.77
C GLU A 30 -2.94 10.54 8.28
N ILE A 31 -2.67 11.67 7.65
CA ILE A 31 -1.59 12.58 8.04
C ILE A 31 -2.25 13.79 8.68
N GLU A 32 -2.01 14.01 9.98
CA GLU A 32 -2.70 15.04 10.77
C GLU A 32 -2.55 16.47 10.23
N SER A 33 -1.48 16.76 9.48
CA SER A 33 -1.17 18.09 8.94
C SER A 33 -1.53 18.29 7.46
N ASP A 34 -2.01 17.26 6.76
CA ASP A 34 -2.24 17.30 5.30
C ASP A 34 -3.46 16.45 4.93
N SER A 35 -4.63 17.09 4.87
CA SER A 35 -5.92 16.42 4.61
C SER A 35 -6.01 15.79 3.23
N ASP A 36 -5.21 16.29 2.29
CA ASP A 36 -5.25 15.86 0.89
C ASP A 36 -4.30 14.71 0.63
N GLN A 37 -3.44 14.35 1.59
CA GLN A 37 -2.46 13.29 1.47
C GLN A 37 -2.62 12.20 2.53
N ARG A 38 -2.29 10.98 2.14
CA ARG A 38 -2.34 9.79 3.00
C ARG A 38 -1.12 8.92 2.78
N LEU A 39 -0.87 8.05 3.75
CA LEU A 39 0.13 7.00 3.65
C LEU A 39 -0.54 5.66 3.39
N LEU A 40 -0.05 4.92 2.39
CA LEU A 40 -0.40 3.53 2.16
C LEU A 40 0.78 2.65 2.53
N ILE A 41 0.57 1.75 3.49
CA ILE A 41 1.54 0.75 3.92
C ILE A 41 1.07 -0.59 3.38
N CYS A 42 1.92 -1.25 2.59
CA CYS A 42 1.63 -2.57 2.01
C CYS A 42 2.62 -3.63 2.49
N GLN A 43 2.12 -4.80 2.86
CA GLN A 43 2.95 -5.99 3.12
C GLN A 43 2.87 -6.94 1.91
N LYS A 44 3.87 -6.84 1.03
CA LYS A 44 4.03 -7.76 -0.09
C LYS A 44 4.36 -9.17 0.44
N PRO A 45 3.56 -10.21 0.11
CA PRO A 45 3.88 -11.57 0.46
C PRO A 45 5.20 -11.97 -0.21
N PHE A 46 6.09 -12.57 0.57
CA PHE A 46 7.31 -13.14 0.03
C PHE A 46 6.97 -14.49 -0.61
N PHE A 47 6.78 -14.51 -1.92
CA PHE A 47 6.79 -15.77 -2.65
C PHE A 47 8.24 -16.25 -2.68
N LYS A 48 8.56 -17.26 -1.86
CA LYS A 48 9.80 -18.02 -2.08
C LYS A 48 9.65 -18.69 -3.44
N ARG A 49 10.44 -18.29 -4.44
CA ARG A 49 10.72 -19.20 -5.56
C ARG A 49 11.49 -20.35 -4.94
N GLN A 50 10.87 -21.52 -4.89
CA GLN A 50 11.59 -22.75 -4.59
C GLN A 50 12.58 -22.92 -5.74
N ALA A 51 13.87 -22.78 -5.45
CA ALA A 51 14.91 -23.19 -6.38
C ALA A 51 14.81 -24.72 -6.46
N ASN A 52 14.35 -25.21 -7.62
CA ASN A 52 14.62 -26.58 -8.04
C ASN A 52 16.01 -26.61 -8.68
#